data_AF-A0A4Y2N394-F1
#
_entry.id   AF-A0A4Y2N394-F1
#
_cell.length_a   1.000
_cell.length_b   1.000
_cell.length_c   1.000
_cell.angle_alpha   90.00
_cell.angle_beta   90.00
_cell.angle_gamma   90.00
#
_symmetry.space_group_name_H-M   'P 1'
#
loop_
_entity.id
_entity.type
_entity.pdbx_description
1 polymer ?
#
loop_
_entity_poly.entity_id
_entity_poly.type
_entity_poly.pdbx_seq_one_letter_code
_entity_poly.pdbx_strand_id
1 'polypeptide(L)'
;MILGSAAVAAIGGVHPEVIFTFYGVNLLTLALWRAIYRRKISIRKLFIKCDKICSIFQKQVNDISGVVNTCLIVSAVVTVLTASGCAIVLPISPPPYRMYYTFFLPLEEGSVSCLLTRHVATLLSFVTMYFIPNLVSVLGWAVYYMCSCISGMLSEELRDLHRKITHPDEISRLMHKHYLLLQLIQDVENELSSVSFLLLCSQMLNMYKALAIYIAVSNSIIFTALFWDCLPPVTLVPVSLVGIIWYASRISFHLSNIQASLQLSYNALLDKDYLPWKMKNLLLAMLETEFPKITSGGMLELKPVLIFSVFGSLFTYGLLIRSVNKE
;
A
#
# COMPACT_ATOMS: atom_id res chain seq x y z
N MET A 1 -10.76 -23.86 13.34
CA MET A 1 -11.14 -22.44 13.18
C MET A 1 -12.51 -22.26 12.51
N ILE A 2 -12.84 -22.96 11.42
CA ILE A 2 -14.14 -22.83 10.70
C ILE A 2 -15.34 -23.38 11.51
N LEU A 3 -15.12 -24.37 12.39
CA LEU A 3 -16.19 -25.03 13.16
C LEU A 3 -16.61 -24.29 14.44
N GLY A 4 -15.77 -23.39 14.98
CA GLY A 4 -16.09 -22.66 16.22
C GLY A 4 -17.06 -21.50 16.03
N SER A 5 -17.20 -20.99 14.81
CA SER A 5 -17.99 -19.79 14.49
C SER A 5 -19.44 -20.07 14.14
N ALA A 6 -19.76 -21.26 13.62
CA ALA A 6 -21.14 -21.68 13.43
C ALA A 6 -21.88 -21.81 14.77
N ALA A 7 -21.18 -22.21 15.83
CA ALA A 7 -21.73 -22.31 17.18
C ALA A 7 -21.99 -20.93 17.82
N VAL A 8 -21.20 -19.90 17.49
CA VAL A 8 -21.32 -18.55 18.08
C VAL A 8 -22.40 -17.72 17.43
N ALA A 9 -22.67 -17.90 16.13
CA ALA A 9 -23.84 -17.29 15.48
C ALA A 9 -25.17 -17.76 16.09
N ALA A 10 -25.18 -18.94 16.73
CA ALA A 10 -26.34 -19.50 17.43
C ALA A 10 -26.45 -19.04 18.90
N ILE A 11 -25.39 -18.48 19.49
CA ILE A 11 -25.36 -18.05 20.89
C ILE A 11 -25.44 -16.51 20.91
N GLY A 12 -26.68 -16.02 20.95
CA GLY A 12 -27.03 -14.59 20.81
C GLY A 12 -26.22 -13.67 21.72
N GLY A 13 -25.60 -12.66 21.10
CA GLY A 13 -24.88 -11.59 21.82
C GLY A 13 -23.78 -10.90 21.03
N VAL A 14 -23.37 -11.42 19.87
CA VAL A 14 -22.42 -10.76 18.97
C VAL A 14 -23.16 -10.28 17.71
N HIS A 15 -23.08 -8.99 17.39
CA HIS A 15 -23.58 -8.49 16.11
C HIS A 15 -22.85 -9.21 14.96
N PRO A 16 -23.55 -9.94 14.08
CA PRO A 16 -22.93 -10.77 13.03
C PRO A 16 -21.99 -9.95 12.13
N GLU A 17 -22.26 -8.66 11.96
CA GLU A 17 -21.45 -7.68 11.22
C GLU A 17 -20.00 -7.58 11.71
N VAL A 18 -19.77 -7.64 13.02
CA VAL A 18 -18.43 -7.57 13.63
C VAL A 18 -17.64 -8.85 13.36
N ILE A 19 -18.33 -9.99 13.33
CA ILE A 19 -17.75 -11.28 12.99
C ILE A 19 -17.38 -11.33 11.50
N PHE A 20 -18.30 -10.90 10.62
CA PHE A 20 -18.05 -10.87 9.17
C PHE A 20 -16.89 -9.94 8.79
N THR A 21 -16.79 -8.76 9.42
CA THR A 21 -15.67 -7.83 9.18
C THR A 21 -14.34 -8.40 9.64
N PHE A 22 -14.28 -9.07 10.80
CA PHE A 22 -13.08 -9.77 11.26
C PHE A 22 -12.61 -10.86 10.30
N TYR A 23 -13.53 -11.72 9.87
CA TYR A 23 -13.22 -12.77 8.91
C TYR A 23 -12.79 -12.18 7.57
N GLY A 24 -13.49 -11.15 7.10
CA GLY A 24 -13.15 -10.42 5.88
C GLY A 24 -11.72 -9.88 5.92
N VAL A 25 -11.34 -9.17 6.99
CA VAL A 25 -9.99 -8.61 7.16
C VAL A 25 -8.94 -9.72 7.15
N ASN A 26 -9.14 -10.77 7.96
CA ASN A 26 -8.18 -11.86 8.05
C ASN A 26 -8.05 -12.64 6.73
N LEU A 27 -9.15 -12.86 6.00
CA LEU A 27 -9.13 -13.49 4.69
C LEU A 27 -8.38 -12.64 3.66
N LEU A 28 -8.63 -11.33 3.63
CA LEU A 28 -7.94 -10.39 2.75
C LEU A 28 -6.44 -10.30 3.08
N THR A 29 -6.08 -10.26 4.36
CA THR A 29 -4.68 -10.27 4.77
C THR A 29 -4.01 -11.60 4.42
N LEU A 30 -4.69 -12.73 4.60
CA LEU A 30 -4.14 -14.03 4.20
C LEU A 30 -3.93 -14.10 2.68
N ALA A 31 -4.89 -13.58 1.90
CA ALA A 31 -4.76 -13.47 0.45
C ALA A 31 -3.58 -12.57 0.07
N LEU A 32 -3.42 -11.42 0.75
CA LEU A 32 -2.31 -10.49 0.57
C LEU A 32 -0.95 -11.15 0.86
N TRP A 33 -0.85 -11.84 2.00
CA TRP A 33 0.34 -12.59 2.39
C TRP A 33 0.70 -13.65 1.34
N ARG A 34 -0.29 -14.44 0.88
CA ARG A 34 -0.08 -15.44 -0.16
C ARG A 34 0.35 -14.82 -1.48
N ALA A 35 -0.23 -13.69 -1.87
CA ALA A 35 0.14 -12.98 -3.09
C ALA A 35 1.62 -12.57 -3.09
N ILE A 36 2.10 -12.02 -1.97
CA ILE A 36 3.51 -11.61 -1.82
C ILE A 36 4.43 -12.79 -1.69
N TYR A 37 4.05 -13.80 -0.89
CA TYR A 37 4.87 -14.99 -0.72
C TYR A 37 5.17 -15.67 -2.06
N ARG A 38 4.15 -15.78 -2.93
CA ARG A 38 4.30 -16.30 -4.30
C ARG A 38 5.22 -15.43 -5.16
N ARG A 39 5.19 -14.11 -4.98
CA ARG A 39 5.94 -13.12 -5.76
C ARG A 39 7.29 -12.71 -5.15
N LYS A 40 7.70 -13.27 -4.01
CA LYS A 40 8.90 -12.80 -3.27
C LYS A 40 10.16 -12.78 -4.13
N ILE A 41 10.34 -13.80 -4.98
CA ILE A 41 11.51 -13.93 -5.84
C ILE A 41 11.47 -12.87 -6.95
N SER A 42 10.30 -12.64 -7.56
CA SER A 42 10.09 -11.59 -8.55
C SER A 42 10.32 -10.20 -7.95
N ILE A 43 9.77 -9.91 -6.78
CA ILE A 43 9.97 -8.63 -6.08
C ILE A 43 11.47 -8.42 -5.75
N ARG A 44 12.18 -9.45 -5.31
CA ARG A 44 13.63 -9.35 -5.10
C ARG A 44 14.39 -9.07 -6.40
N LYS A 45 14.00 -9.72 -7.49
CA LYS A 45 14.56 -9.45 -8.83
C LYS A 45 14.28 -8.02 -9.28
N LEU A 46 13.09 -7.48 -8.99
CA LEU A 46 12.74 -6.09 -9.24
C LEU A 46 13.66 -5.12 -8.51
N PHE A 47 13.93 -5.33 -7.22
CA PHE A 47 14.89 -4.50 -6.48
C PHE A 47 16.28 -4.51 -7.10
N ILE A 48 16.79 -5.69 -7.48
CA ILE A 48 18.09 -5.82 -8.15
C ILE A 48 18.06 -5.14 -9.53
N LYS A 49 16.95 -5.24 -10.27
CA LYS A 49 16.78 -4.59 -11.57
C LYS A 49 16.77 -3.06 -11.42
N CYS A 50 16.06 -2.53 -10.43
CA CYS A 50 16.07 -1.10 -10.10
C CYS A 50 17.50 -0.62 -9.81
N ASP A 51 18.23 -1.33 -8.94
CA ASP A 51 19.59 -0.96 -8.56
C ASP A 51 20.56 -0.97 -9.76
N LYS A 52 20.48 -2.02 -10.60
CA LYS A 52 21.24 -2.09 -11.86
C LYS A 52 20.90 -0.93 -12.79
N ILE A 53 19.63 -0.61 -12.97
CA ILE A 53 19.22 0.51 -13.83
C ILE A 53 19.72 1.83 -13.23
N CYS A 54 19.61 2.06 -11.92
CA CYS A 54 20.16 3.24 -11.26
C CYS A 54 21.66 3.43 -11.56
N SER A 55 22.45 2.35 -11.54
CA SER A 55 23.88 2.42 -11.88
C SER A 55 24.14 2.88 -13.33
N ILE A 56 23.26 2.53 -14.28
CA ILE A 56 23.34 2.97 -15.69
C ILE A 56 23.05 4.47 -15.82
N PHE A 57 22.21 5.03 -14.93
CA PHE A 57 21.94 6.47 -14.87
C PHE A 57 23.05 7.26 -14.16
N GLN A 58 24.10 6.61 -13.64
CA GLN A 58 25.26 7.22 -12.97
C GLN A 58 24.92 8.20 -11.83
N LYS A 59 23.70 8.15 -11.31
CA LYS A 59 23.22 8.93 -10.17
C LYS A 59 22.93 7.96 -9.04
N GLN A 60 23.54 8.21 -7.89
CA GLN A 60 23.30 7.42 -6.70
C GLN A 60 21.92 7.77 -6.16
N VAL A 61 21.01 6.80 -6.12
CA VAL A 61 19.77 6.95 -5.37
C VAL A 61 20.13 6.89 -3.90
N ASN A 62 19.58 7.80 -3.09
CA ASN A 62 19.78 7.80 -1.65
C ASN A 62 19.46 6.42 -1.07
N ASP A 63 20.31 5.96 -0.15
CA ASP A 63 20.08 4.70 0.54
C ASP A 63 18.77 4.77 1.33
N ILE A 64 17.76 4.04 0.85
CA ILE A 64 16.44 3.96 1.48
C ILE A 64 16.39 2.96 2.63
N SER A 65 17.44 2.14 2.81
CA SER A 65 17.44 1.04 3.78
C SER A 65 17.18 1.53 5.21
N GLY A 66 17.79 2.66 5.60
CA GLY A 66 17.58 3.28 6.91
C GLY A 66 16.12 3.69 7.16
N VAL A 67 15.48 4.30 6.16
CA VAL A 67 14.08 4.73 6.27
C VAL A 67 13.15 3.52 6.30
N VAL A 68 13.37 2.53 5.43
CA VAL A 68 12.59 1.28 5.41
C VAL A 68 12.70 0.55 6.74
N ASN A 69 13.91 0.38 7.27
CA ASN A 69 14.13 -0.26 8.57
C ASN A 69 13.44 0.50 9.70
N THR A 70 13.55 1.83 9.71
CA THR A 70 12.87 2.67 10.71
C THR A 70 11.35 2.50 10.63
N CYS A 71 10.76 2.54 9.43
CA CYS A 71 9.32 2.32 9.24
C CYS A 71 8.87 0.92 9.72
N LEU A 72 9.67 -0.12 9.46
CA LEU A 72 9.38 -1.48 9.92
C LEU A 72 9.46 -1.61 11.44
N ILE A 73 10.49 -1.01 12.06
CA ILE A 73 10.65 -0.98 13.52
C ILE A 73 9.47 -0.24 14.15
N VAL A 74 9.12 0.95 13.66
CA VAL A 74 7.98 1.73 14.16
C VAL A 74 6.68 0.93 14.01
N SER A 75 6.46 0.30 12.85
CA SER A 75 5.26 -0.53 12.62
C SER A 75 5.19 -1.72 13.59
N ALA A 76 6.32 -2.39 13.84
CA ALA A 76 6.39 -3.49 14.79
C ALA A 76 6.12 -3.01 16.23
N VAL A 77 6.77 -1.93 16.66
CA VAL A 77 6.61 -1.35 17.99
C VAL A 77 5.17 -0.90 18.22
N VAL A 78 4.57 -0.17 17.29
CA VAL A 78 3.15 0.25 17.40
C VAL A 78 2.24 -0.96 17.50
N THR A 79 2.46 -2.00 16.68
CA THR A 79 1.65 -3.23 16.73
C THR A 79 1.77 -3.93 18.09
N VAL A 80 2.99 -4.09 18.61
CA VAL A 80 3.22 -4.76 19.90
C VAL A 80 2.65 -3.95 21.05
N LEU A 81 2.86 -2.63 21.09
CA LEU A 81 2.34 -1.76 22.13
C LEU A 81 0.80 -1.75 22.15
N THR A 82 0.18 -1.63 20.97
CA THR A 82 -1.29 -1.62 20.86
C THR A 82 -1.91 -2.98 21.18
N ALA A 83 -1.30 -4.08 20.74
CA ALA A 83 -1.73 -5.43 21.12
C ALA A 83 -1.61 -5.66 22.63
N SER A 84 -0.51 -5.18 23.23
CA SER A 84 -0.28 -5.31 24.68
C SER A 84 -1.28 -4.49 25.48
N GLY A 85 -1.49 -3.23 25.11
CA GLY A 85 -2.49 -2.37 25.74
C GLY A 85 -3.90 -2.94 25.60
N CYS A 86 -4.23 -3.48 24.43
CA CYS A 86 -5.51 -4.16 24.22
C CYS A 86 -5.64 -5.40 25.12
N ALA A 87 -4.63 -6.27 25.17
CA ALA A 87 -4.64 -7.50 25.98
C ALA A 87 -4.77 -7.23 27.49
N ILE A 88 -4.15 -6.15 28.00
CA ILE A 88 -4.23 -5.75 29.42
C ILE A 88 -5.64 -5.30 29.80
N VAL A 89 -6.32 -4.57 28.93
CA VAL A 89 -7.66 -4.01 29.20
C VAL A 89 -8.78 -4.98 28.80
N LEU A 90 -8.48 -5.98 27.98
CA LEU A 90 -9.41 -6.99 27.52
C LEU A 90 -10.21 -7.69 28.65
N PRO A 91 -9.66 -8.04 29.84
CA PRO A 91 -10.42 -8.65 30.93
C PRO A 91 -11.63 -7.81 31.42
N ILE A 92 -11.54 -6.49 31.30
CA ILE A 92 -12.56 -5.52 31.75
C ILE A 92 -13.60 -5.27 30.64
N SER A 93 -13.34 -5.75 29.42
CA SER A 93 -14.19 -5.54 28.25
C SER A 93 -15.41 -6.46 28.23
N PRO A 94 -16.48 -6.12 27.47
CA PRO A 94 -17.66 -6.96 27.34
C PRO A 94 -17.32 -8.41 26.92
N PRO A 95 -18.04 -9.43 27.42
CA PRO A 95 -17.86 -10.83 27.03
C PRO A 95 -17.71 -11.08 25.51
N PRO A 96 -18.53 -10.47 24.61
CA PRO A 96 -18.38 -10.70 23.17
C PRO A 96 -17.04 -10.22 22.61
N TYR A 97 -16.54 -9.09 23.10
CA TYR A 97 -15.23 -8.54 22.70
C TYR A 97 -14.07 -9.36 23.28
N ARG A 98 -14.25 -9.93 24.48
CA ARG A 98 -13.29 -10.87 25.08
C ARG A 98 -13.17 -12.16 24.29
N MET A 99 -14.30 -12.79 23.95
CA MET A 99 -14.34 -14.04 23.20
C MET A 99 -13.71 -13.91 21.81
N TYR A 100 -13.86 -12.75 21.16
CA TYR A 100 -13.23 -12.44 19.88
C TYR A 100 -11.70 -12.60 19.93
N TYR A 101 -11.04 -11.98 20.90
CA TYR A 101 -9.58 -11.96 21.00
C TYR A 101 -9.01 -13.22 21.66
N THR A 102 -9.86 -14.07 22.25
CA THR A 102 -9.47 -15.40 22.77
C THR A 102 -9.83 -16.53 21.80
N PHE A 103 -10.20 -16.22 20.55
CA PHE A 103 -10.63 -17.21 19.55
C PHE A 103 -11.76 -18.13 20.04
N PHE A 104 -12.65 -17.61 20.88
CA PHE A 104 -13.76 -18.36 21.49
C PHE A 104 -13.32 -19.54 22.35
N LEU A 105 -12.06 -19.57 22.80
CA LEU A 105 -11.60 -20.52 23.80
C LEU A 105 -12.19 -20.13 25.17
N PRO A 106 -12.92 -21.04 25.85
CA PRO A 106 -13.30 -20.84 27.24
C PRO A 106 -12.02 -20.92 28.08
N LEU A 107 -11.60 -19.80 28.63
CA LEU A 107 -10.42 -19.73 29.49
C LEU A 107 -10.89 -19.47 30.92
N GLU A 108 -10.43 -20.28 31.86
CA GLU A 108 -10.66 -20.05 33.30
C GLU A 108 -10.07 -18.69 33.70
N GLU A 109 -10.90 -17.85 34.31
CA GLU A 109 -10.51 -16.50 34.74
C GLU A 109 -9.54 -16.59 35.93
N GLY A 110 -8.44 -15.83 35.89
CA GLY A 110 -7.51 -15.68 37.02
C GLY A 110 -6.22 -16.49 36.97
N SER A 111 -6.05 -17.42 36.00
CA SER A 111 -4.77 -18.13 35.83
C SER A 111 -3.76 -17.34 34.97
N VAL A 112 -2.47 -17.44 35.31
CA VAL A 112 -1.38 -16.86 34.50
C VAL A 112 -1.36 -17.41 33.08
N SER A 113 -1.72 -18.70 32.92
CA SER A 113 -1.84 -19.37 31.62
C SER A 113 -2.93 -18.75 30.74
N CYS A 114 -4.08 -18.39 31.33
CA CYS A 114 -5.17 -17.70 30.63
C CYS A 114 -4.74 -16.31 30.12
N LEU A 115 -4.04 -15.54 30.95
CA LEU A 115 -3.51 -14.22 30.56
C LEU A 115 -2.49 -14.32 29.43
N LEU A 116 -1.56 -15.28 29.51
CA LEU A 116 -0.55 -15.50 28.47
C LEU A 116 -1.19 -15.91 27.14
N THR A 117 -2.13 -16.87 27.18
CA THR A 117 -2.85 -17.34 25.98
C THR A 117 -3.60 -16.21 25.30
N ARG A 118 -4.29 -15.37 26.09
CA ARG A 118 -4.99 -14.19 25.59
C ARG A 118 -4.05 -13.19 24.94
N HIS A 119 -2.92 -12.90 25.58
CA HIS A 119 -1.93 -11.97 25.04
C HIS A 119 -1.36 -12.45 23.69
N VAL A 120 -1.00 -13.73 23.59
CA VAL A 120 -0.52 -14.34 22.33
C VAL A 120 -1.59 -14.27 21.24
N ALA A 121 -2.85 -14.55 21.58
CA ALA A 121 -3.96 -14.50 20.63
C ALA A 121 -4.26 -13.07 20.12
N THR A 122 -4.23 -12.08 21.02
CA THR A 122 -4.36 -10.67 20.65
C THR A 122 -3.20 -10.22 19.78
N LEU A 123 -1.95 -10.57 20.14
CA LEU A 123 -0.77 -10.23 19.35
C LEU A 123 -0.84 -10.83 17.94
N LEU A 124 -1.23 -12.10 17.80
CA LEU A 124 -1.37 -12.75 16.49
C LEU A 124 -2.43 -12.04 15.63
N SER A 125 -3.53 -11.61 16.24
CA SER A 125 -4.60 -10.87 15.56
C SER A 125 -4.09 -9.52 15.05
N PHE A 126 -3.39 -8.75 15.88
CA PHE A 126 -2.82 -7.45 15.52
C PHE A 126 -1.70 -7.57 14.46
N VAL A 127 -0.86 -8.60 14.58
CA VAL A 127 0.17 -8.89 13.57
C VAL A 127 -0.49 -9.16 12.22
N THR A 128 -1.54 -9.98 12.21
CA THR A 128 -2.25 -10.31 10.98
C THR A 128 -2.94 -9.08 10.41
N MET A 129 -3.73 -8.35 11.19
CA MET A 129 -4.52 -7.24 10.66
C MET A 129 -3.71 -5.99 10.30
N TYR A 130 -2.64 -5.71 11.02
CA TYR A 130 -1.97 -4.41 10.95
C TYR A 130 -0.50 -4.56 10.56
N PHE A 131 0.27 -5.42 11.21
CA PHE A 131 1.70 -5.51 10.90
C PHE A 131 1.96 -6.04 9.50
N ILE A 132 1.31 -7.14 9.10
CA ILE A 132 1.51 -7.73 7.77
C ILE A 132 1.16 -6.72 6.67
N PRO A 133 -0.05 -6.12 6.60
CA PRO A 133 -0.38 -5.13 5.57
C PRO A 133 0.57 -3.93 5.55
N ASN A 134 1.04 -3.46 6.71
CA ASN A 134 2.01 -2.36 6.75
C ASN A 134 3.40 -2.79 6.25
N LEU A 135 3.85 -4.00 6.55
CA LEU A 135 5.08 -4.55 6.00
C LEU A 135 5.01 -4.64 4.48
N VAL A 136 3.87 -5.13 3.94
CA VAL A 136 3.60 -5.12 2.51
C VAL A 136 3.67 -3.71 1.95
N SER A 137 3.04 -2.77 2.65
CA SER A 137 2.97 -1.38 2.22
C SER A 137 4.34 -0.75 2.12
N VAL A 138 5.20 -0.96 3.12
CA VAL A 138 6.57 -0.43 3.13
C VAL A 138 7.39 -1.02 1.99
N LEU A 139 7.27 -2.32 1.73
CA LEU A 139 7.95 -2.96 0.59
C LEU A 139 7.45 -2.44 -0.76
N GLY A 140 6.13 -2.34 -0.94
CA GLY A 140 5.54 -1.80 -2.17
C GLY A 140 5.91 -0.34 -2.40
N TRP A 141 5.84 0.48 -1.35
CA TRP A 141 6.28 1.87 -1.37
C TRP A 141 7.76 1.99 -1.77
N ALA A 142 8.66 1.18 -1.21
CA ALA A 142 10.08 1.22 -1.54
C ALA A 142 10.34 0.92 -3.02
N VAL A 143 9.64 -0.06 -3.61
CA VAL A 143 9.74 -0.35 -5.05
C VAL A 143 9.21 0.83 -5.88
N TYR A 144 8.04 1.37 -5.55
CA TYR A 144 7.48 2.52 -6.25
C TYR A 144 8.37 3.76 -6.13
N TYR A 145 8.98 3.99 -4.98
CA TYR A 145 9.96 5.06 -4.77
C TYR A 145 11.13 4.93 -5.74
N MET A 146 11.79 3.77 -5.75
CA MET A 146 12.96 3.53 -6.61
C MET A 146 12.60 3.71 -8.09
N CYS A 147 11.47 3.14 -8.51
CA CYS A 147 10.96 3.33 -9.87
C CYS A 147 10.68 4.81 -10.18
N SER A 148 10.09 5.56 -9.23
CA SER A 148 9.82 6.99 -9.40
C SER A 148 11.10 7.83 -9.55
N CYS A 149 12.17 7.46 -8.85
CA CYS A 149 13.47 8.11 -9.00
C CYS A 149 14.05 7.84 -10.38
N ILE A 150 14.00 6.59 -10.87
CA ILE A 150 14.47 6.23 -12.22
C ILE A 150 13.67 6.98 -13.29
N SER A 151 12.34 7.00 -13.19
CA SER A 151 11.49 7.77 -14.10
C SER A 151 11.82 9.27 -14.07
N GLY A 152 12.06 9.82 -12.88
CA GLY A 152 12.45 11.22 -12.71
C GLY A 152 13.79 11.55 -13.36
N MET A 153 14.79 10.67 -13.23
CA MET A 153 16.11 10.84 -13.87
C MET A 153 16.00 10.86 -15.38
N LEU A 154 15.21 9.95 -15.98
CA LEU A 154 14.97 9.96 -17.42
C LEU A 154 14.20 11.21 -17.87
N SER A 155 13.20 11.63 -17.09
CA SER A 155 12.44 12.86 -17.37
C SER A 155 13.34 14.09 -17.35
N GLU A 156 14.31 14.18 -16.43
CA GLU A 156 15.29 15.27 -16.38
C GLU A 156 16.22 15.24 -17.61
N GLU A 157 16.80 14.08 -17.93
CA GLU A 157 17.67 13.92 -19.10
C GLU A 157 16.97 14.31 -20.41
N LEU A 158 15.70 13.92 -20.58
CA LEU A 158 14.88 14.28 -21.74
C LEU A 158 14.57 15.77 -21.83
N ARG A 159 14.31 16.42 -20.69
CA ARG A 159 14.06 17.85 -20.66
C ARG A 159 15.31 18.64 -21.06
N ASP A 160 16.49 18.17 -20.65
CA ASP A 160 17.76 18.79 -21.02
C ASP A 160 18.12 18.51 -22.49
N LEU A 161 17.71 17.36 -23.03
CA LEU A 161 17.90 17.00 -24.44
C LEU A 161 17.33 18.04 -25.40
N HIS A 162 16.11 18.56 -25.12
CA HIS A 162 15.48 19.61 -25.95
C HIS A 162 16.41 20.82 -26.19
N ARG A 163 17.29 21.13 -25.23
CA ARG A 163 18.22 22.27 -25.32
C ARG A 163 19.53 21.97 -26.04
N LYS A 164 19.89 20.69 -26.25
CA LYS A 164 21.25 20.27 -26.60
C LYS A 164 21.36 19.26 -27.73
N ILE A 165 20.31 18.97 -28.50
CA ILE A 165 20.33 17.93 -29.55
C ILE A 165 21.47 18.17 -30.56
N THR A 166 22.57 17.43 -30.41
CA THR A 166 23.75 17.54 -31.28
C THR A 166 24.16 16.21 -31.92
N HIS A 167 23.92 15.05 -31.28
CA HIS A 167 24.44 13.77 -31.78
C HIS A 167 23.45 12.57 -31.74
N PRO A 168 23.48 11.70 -32.77
CA PRO A 168 22.60 10.52 -32.87
C PRO A 168 22.88 9.46 -31.81
N ASP A 169 24.12 9.35 -31.32
CA ASP A 169 24.50 8.38 -30.29
C ASP A 169 23.83 8.68 -28.93
N GLU A 170 23.60 9.96 -28.63
CA GLU A 170 22.91 10.38 -27.41
C GLU A 170 21.44 9.95 -27.43
N ILE A 171 20.76 10.09 -28.58
CA ILE A 171 19.37 9.64 -28.76
C ILE A 171 19.29 8.12 -28.69
N SER A 172 20.26 7.39 -29.25
CA SER A 172 20.29 5.93 -29.15
C SER A 172 20.47 5.46 -27.70
N ARG A 173 21.36 6.10 -26.94
CA ARG A 173 21.51 5.83 -25.49
C ARG A 173 20.22 6.13 -24.72
N LEU A 174 19.55 7.23 -25.07
CA LEU A 174 18.28 7.60 -24.46
C LEU A 174 17.17 6.60 -24.77
N MET A 175 17.09 6.11 -26.01
CA MET A 175 16.17 5.05 -26.40
C MET A 175 16.38 3.79 -25.57
N HIS A 176 17.64 3.40 -25.36
CA HIS A 176 17.96 2.25 -24.53
C HIS A 176 17.48 2.44 -23.09
N LYS A 177 17.74 3.61 -22.49
CA LYS A 177 17.24 3.96 -21.16
C LYS A 177 15.71 3.98 -21.09
N HIS A 178 15.04 4.52 -22.11
CA HIS A 178 13.59 4.54 -22.25
C HIS A 178 13.01 3.12 -22.27
N TYR A 179 13.61 2.23 -23.07
CA TYR A 179 13.21 0.83 -23.14
C TYR A 179 13.40 0.10 -21.81
N LEU A 180 14.53 0.30 -21.12
CA LEU A 180 14.76 -0.27 -19.79
C LEU A 180 13.72 0.21 -18.77
N LEU A 181 13.35 1.50 -18.82
CA LEU A 181 12.32 2.06 -17.95
C LEU A 181 10.94 1.45 -18.29
N LEU A 182 10.60 1.32 -19.56
CA LEU A 182 9.34 0.72 -20.00
C LEU A 182 9.20 -0.70 -19.47
N GLN A 183 10.23 -1.53 -19.64
CA GLN A 183 10.25 -2.89 -19.09
C GLN A 183 10.12 -2.89 -17.56
N LEU A 184 10.81 -1.96 -16.87
CA LEU A 184 10.74 -1.89 -15.41
C LEU A 184 9.33 -1.57 -14.94
N ILE A 185 8.66 -0.59 -15.55
CA ILE A 185 7.30 -0.19 -15.17
C ILE A 185 6.32 -1.34 -15.46
N GLN A 186 6.48 -2.04 -16.57
CA GLN A 186 5.66 -3.21 -16.89
C GLN A 186 5.83 -4.34 -15.86
N ASP A 187 7.08 -4.63 -15.46
CA ASP A 187 7.35 -5.62 -14.41
C ASP A 187 6.76 -5.19 -13.05
N VAL A 188 6.88 -3.90 -12.71
CA VAL A 188 6.33 -3.33 -11.48
C VAL A 188 4.80 -3.45 -11.46
N GLU A 189 4.12 -3.08 -12.55
CA GLU A 189 2.66 -3.18 -12.66
C GLU A 189 2.21 -4.64 -12.56
N ASN A 190 2.84 -5.55 -13.31
CA ASN A 190 2.49 -6.98 -13.29
C ASN A 190 2.63 -7.59 -11.88
N GLU A 191 3.69 -7.22 -11.16
CA GLU A 191 4.02 -7.81 -9.86
C GLU A 191 3.33 -7.13 -8.67
N LEU A 192 3.04 -5.83 -8.74
CA LEU A 192 2.48 -5.07 -7.62
C LEU A 192 0.99 -4.73 -7.77
N SER A 193 0.41 -4.68 -8.96
CA SER A 193 -0.97 -4.22 -9.16
C SER A 193 -1.99 -4.99 -8.30
N SER A 194 -1.96 -6.33 -8.32
CA SER A 194 -2.87 -7.13 -7.48
C SER A 194 -2.53 -7.06 -5.98
N VAL A 195 -1.26 -6.86 -5.64
CA VAL A 195 -0.82 -6.72 -4.24
C VAL A 195 -1.32 -5.39 -3.67
N SER A 196 -1.19 -4.31 -4.44
CA SER A 196 -1.76 -3.00 -4.12
C SER A 196 -3.27 -3.09 -3.96
N PHE A 197 -3.98 -3.83 -4.82
CA PHE A 197 -5.43 -4.01 -4.68
C PHE A 197 -5.84 -4.67 -3.37
N LEU A 198 -5.26 -5.84 -3.08
CA LEU A 198 -5.53 -6.56 -1.83
C LEU A 198 -5.17 -5.73 -0.60
N LEU A 199 -4.08 -4.96 -0.67
CA LEU A 199 -3.68 -4.06 0.39
C LEU A 199 -4.71 -2.95 0.60
N LEU A 200 -5.11 -2.24 -0.47
CA LEU A 200 -6.13 -1.19 -0.38
C LEU A 200 -7.43 -1.75 0.23
N CYS A 201 -7.91 -2.91 -0.25
CA CYS A 201 -9.11 -3.54 0.31
C CYS A 201 -8.97 -3.89 1.79
N SER A 202 -7.87 -4.53 2.18
CA SER A 202 -7.62 -4.92 3.58
C SER A 202 -7.56 -3.70 4.50
N GLN A 203 -6.86 -2.66 4.07
CA GLN A 203 -6.67 -1.43 4.83
C GLN A 203 -7.95 -0.59 4.92
N MET A 204 -8.71 -0.50 3.83
CA MET A 204 -10.04 0.14 3.85
C MET A 204 -10.98 -0.56 4.81
N LEU A 205 -11.03 -1.89 4.80
CA LEU A 205 -11.87 -2.66 5.70
C LEU A 205 -11.47 -2.46 7.16
N ASN A 206 -10.17 -2.37 7.46
CA ASN A 206 -9.67 -2.02 8.80
C ASN A 206 -10.13 -0.63 9.27
N MET A 207 -10.10 0.38 8.39
CA MET A 207 -10.57 1.72 8.73
C MET A 207 -12.09 1.76 8.94
N TYR A 208 -12.87 1.07 8.09
CA TYR A 208 -14.32 0.96 8.30
C TYR A 208 -14.66 0.19 9.58
N LYS A 209 -13.90 -0.85 9.93
CA LYS A 209 -14.03 -1.56 11.21
C LYS A 209 -13.85 -0.60 12.39
N ALA A 210 -12.75 0.17 12.39
CA ALA A 210 -12.46 1.12 13.45
C ALA A 210 -13.53 2.23 13.55
N LEU A 211 -14.02 2.71 12.41
CA LEU A 211 -15.09 3.70 12.35
C LEU A 211 -16.41 3.17 12.93
N ALA A 212 -16.82 1.96 12.55
CA ALA A 212 -18.03 1.32 13.07
C ALA A 212 -17.93 1.10 14.59
N ILE A 213 -16.78 0.62 15.07
CA ILE A 213 -16.50 0.45 16.50
C ILE A 213 -16.59 1.79 17.24
N TYR A 214 -15.96 2.83 16.72
CA TYR A 214 -15.96 4.15 17.35
C TYR A 214 -17.37 4.73 17.49
N ILE A 215 -18.22 4.55 16.47
CA ILE A 215 -19.59 5.06 16.49
C ILE A 215 -20.50 4.24 17.42
N ALA A 216 -20.34 2.92 17.45
CA ALA A 216 -21.17 2.03 18.26
C ALA A 216 -20.96 2.21 19.78
N VAL A 217 -19.84 2.78 20.22
CA VAL A 217 -19.39 2.75 21.62
C VAL A 217 -19.39 4.13 22.29
N SER A 218 -20.26 5.04 21.84
CA SER A 218 -20.34 6.40 22.40
C SER A 218 -20.82 6.49 23.87
N ASN A 219 -21.11 5.38 24.55
CA ASN A 219 -21.57 5.34 25.93
C ASN A 219 -20.66 4.47 26.84
N SER A 220 -19.98 5.18 27.76
CA SER A 220 -19.33 4.80 29.04
C SER A 220 -18.54 3.46 29.18
N ILE A 221 -17.30 3.60 29.70
CA ILE A 221 -16.40 2.56 30.28
C ILE A 221 -15.74 1.58 29.29
N ILE A 222 -16.33 1.31 28.12
CA ILE A 222 -15.76 0.43 27.08
C ILE A 222 -14.58 1.10 26.31
N PHE A 223 -14.28 2.37 26.62
CA PHE A 223 -13.43 3.26 25.83
C PHE A 223 -11.95 2.81 25.73
N THR A 224 -11.39 2.11 26.72
CA THR A 224 -9.94 1.89 26.80
C THR A 224 -9.41 0.74 25.93
N ALA A 225 -10.07 -0.41 25.84
CA ALA A 225 -9.60 -1.51 24.97
C ALA A 225 -9.81 -1.19 23.47
N LEU A 226 -10.89 -0.45 23.17
CA LEU A 226 -11.21 0.00 21.81
C LEU A 226 -10.29 1.11 21.34
N PHE A 227 -9.84 1.98 22.25
CA PHE A 227 -8.81 2.96 21.94
C PHE A 227 -7.55 2.28 21.37
N TRP A 228 -7.10 1.20 22.02
CA TRP A 228 -5.93 0.45 21.56
C TRP A 228 -6.16 -0.29 20.23
N ASP A 229 -7.36 -0.80 19.95
CA ASP A 229 -7.69 -1.44 18.66
C ASP A 229 -7.88 -0.43 17.52
N CYS A 230 -8.37 0.78 17.82
CA CYS A 230 -8.55 1.83 16.82
C CYS A 230 -7.27 2.60 16.50
N LEU A 231 -6.24 2.54 17.35
CA LEU A 231 -5.01 3.30 17.13
C LEU A 231 -4.28 2.92 15.84
N PRO A 232 -4.03 1.64 15.50
CA PRO A 232 -3.38 1.28 14.23
C PRO A 232 -4.17 1.67 12.97
N PRO A 233 -5.51 1.43 12.88
CA PRO A 233 -6.35 1.92 11.79
C PRO A 233 -6.34 3.44 11.59
N VAL A 234 -6.18 4.23 12.65
CA VAL A 234 -6.16 5.70 12.55
C VAL A 234 -4.77 6.25 12.25
N THR A 235 -3.71 5.48 12.51
CA THR A 235 -2.32 5.94 12.35
C THR A 235 -1.60 5.23 11.21
N LEU A 236 -1.30 3.94 11.37
CA LEU A 236 -0.50 3.17 10.42
C LEU A 236 -1.20 3.02 9.07
N VAL A 237 -2.51 2.80 9.08
CA VAL A 237 -3.26 2.54 7.84
C VAL A 237 -3.27 3.76 6.90
N PRO A 238 -3.60 4.98 7.35
CA PRO A 238 -3.45 6.18 6.54
C PRO A 238 -2.06 6.37 5.94
N VAL A 239 -1.02 6.21 6.76
CA VAL A 239 0.38 6.35 6.32
C VAL A 239 0.71 5.33 5.23
N SER A 240 0.26 4.08 5.39
CA SER A 240 0.45 3.00 4.42
C SER A 240 -0.17 3.32 3.05
N LEU A 241 -1.43 3.79 3.06
CA LEU A 241 -2.19 4.11 1.85
C LEU A 241 -1.63 5.33 1.14
N VAL A 242 -1.35 6.40 1.88
CA VAL A 242 -0.75 7.63 1.34
C VAL A 242 0.62 7.32 0.73
N GLY A 243 1.45 6.53 1.42
CA GLY A 243 2.76 6.12 0.92
C GLY A 243 2.67 5.42 -0.42
N ILE A 244 1.84 4.39 -0.56
CA ILE A 244 1.74 3.69 -1.85
C ILE A 244 1.17 4.58 -2.95
N ILE A 245 0.06 5.28 -2.68
CA ILE A 245 -0.62 6.08 -3.70
C ILE A 245 0.26 7.24 -4.16
N TRP A 246 0.93 7.92 -3.24
CA TRP A 246 1.80 9.05 -3.55
C TRP A 246 2.94 8.66 -4.48
N TYR A 247 3.70 7.63 -4.13
CA TYR A 247 4.88 7.26 -4.92
C TYR A 247 4.52 6.55 -6.23
N ALA A 248 3.44 5.79 -6.26
CA ALA A 248 2.87 5.29 -7.51
C ALA A 248 2.46 6.45 -8.43
N SER A 249 1.77 7.47 -7.91
CA SER A 249 1.36 8.62 -8.70
C SER A 249 2.54 9.45 -9.24
N ARG A 250 3.64 9.50 -8.48
CA ARG A 250 4.87 10.18 -8.90
C ARG A 250 5.50 9.52 -10.13
N ILE A 251 5.40 8.19 -10.25
CA ILE A 251 5.82 7.48 -11.48
C ILE A 251 5.00 8.00 -12.65
N SER A 252 3.67 7.98 -12.55
CA SER A 252 2.78 8.46 -13.63
C SER A 252 3.04 9.92 -14.02
N PHE A 253 3.31 10.78 -13.04
CA PHE A 253 3.71 12.17 -13.30
C PHE A 253 4.98 12.25 -14.14
N HIS A 254 6.04 11.54 -13.75
CA HIS A 254 7.29 11.53 -14.52
C HIS A 254 7.12 10.93 -15.91
N LEU A 255 6.27 9.92 -16.07
CA LEU A 255 5.95 9.35 -17.39
C LEU A 255 5.24 10.34 -18.31
N SER A 256 4.29 11.11 -17.78
CA SER A 256 3.66 12.19 -18.55
C SER A 256 4.68 13.28 -18.95
N ASN A 257 5.63 13.61 -18.08
CA ASN A 257 6.69 14.57 -18.40
C ASN A 257 7.65 14.03 -19.46
N ILE A 258 7.97 12.74 -19.44
CA ILE A 258 8.75 12.05 -20.48
C ILE A 258 8.04 12.19 -21.83
N GLN A 259 6.75 11.86 -21.90
CA GLN A 259 5.96 11.97 -23.14
C GLN A 259 5.90 13.41 -23.65
N ALA A 260 5.60 14.38 -22.76
CA ALA A 260 5.57 15.79 -23.14
C ALA A 260 6.94 16.29 -23.63
N SER A 261 8.03 15.90 -22.97
CA SER A 261 9.40 16.29 -23.35
C SER A 261 9.83 15.66 -24.68
N LEU A 262 9.43 14.41 -24.93
CA LEU A 262 9.62 13.73 -26.22
C LEU A 262 8.86 14.45 -27.34
N GLN A 263 7.60 14.81 -27.10
CA GLN A 263 6.77 15.53 -28.08
C GLN A 263 7.34 16.90 -28.43
N LEU A 264 7.78 17.66 -27.42
CA LEU A 264 8.45 18.95 -27.63
C LEU A 264 9.76 18.80 -28.39
N SER A 265 10.55 17.77 -28.08
CA SER A 265 11.79 17.47 -28.78
C SER A 265 11.54 17.06 -30.23
N TYR A 266 10.51 16.24 -30.49
CA TYR A 266 10.12 15.84 -31.83
C TYR A 266 9.66 17.04 -32.67
N ASN A 267 8.79 17.90 -32.11
CA ASN A 267 8.31 19.09 -32.82
C ASN A 267 9.45 20.07 -33.14
N ALA A 268 10.36 20.32 -32.19
CA ALA A 268 11.53 21.17 -32.42
C ALA A 268 12.49 20.62 -33.49
N LEU A 269 12.43 19.32 -33.78
CA LEU A 269 13.19 18.67 -34.84
C LEU A 269 12.47 18.67 -36.20
N LEU A 270 11.15 18.83 -36.23
CA LEU A 270 10.41 19.04 -37.47
C LEU A 270 10.78 20.38 -38.10
N ASP A 271 10.95 21.42 -37.28
CA ASP A 271 11.33 22.77 -37.72
C ASP A 271 12.78 22.89 -38.22
N LYS A 272 13.60 21.85 -38.04
CA LYS A 272 14.99 21.80 -38.50
C LYS A 272 15.12 20.86 -39.70
N ASP A 273 15.25 21.43 -40.89
CA ASP A 273 15.36 20.71 -42.17
C ASP A 273 16.60 19.81 -42.31
N TYR A 274 17.61 19.98 -41.45
CA TYR A 274 18.94 19.37 -41.64
C TYR A 274 19.29 18.24 -40.66
N LEU A 275 18.34 17.73 -39.86
CA LEU A 275 18.65 16.68 -38.88
C LEU A 275 18.54 15.26 -39.47
N PRO A 276 19.39 14.30 -39.04
CA PRO A 276 19.37 12.94 -39.58
C PRO A 276 18.01 12.25 -39.38
N TRP A 277 17.45 11.70 -40.47
CA TRP A 277 16.23 10.88 -40.47
C TRP A 277 16.22 9.82 -39.34
N LYS A 278 17.37 9.22 -39.06
CA LYS A 278 17.56 8.21 -38.01
C LYS A 278 17.18 8.74 -36.62
N MET A 279 17.49 10.00 -36.30
CA MET A 279 17.14 10.62 -35.01
C MET A 279 15.63 10.87 -34.89
N LYS A 280 14.98 11.31 -35.98
CA LYS A 280 13.52 11.49 -36.04
C LYS A 280 12.80 10.17 -35.81
N ASN A 281 13.21 9.09 -36.48
CA ASN A 281 12.60 7.77 -36.31
C ASN A 281 12.77 7.21 -34.89
N LEU A 282 13.91 7.41 -34.24
CA LEU A 282 14.13 6.94 -32.87
C LEU A 282 13.24 7.66 -31.86
N LEU A 283 13.06 8.98 -32.02
CA LEU A 283 12.16 9.76 -31.16
C LEU A 283 10.70 9.43 -31.42
N LEU A 284 10.31 9.25 -32.68
CA LEU A 284 8.97 8.82 -33.04
C LEU A 284 8.65 7.43 -32.44
N ALA A 285 9.58 6.49 -32.53
CA ALA A 285 9.42 5.17 -31.89
C ALA A 285 9.24 5.28 -30.36
N MET A 286 9.95 6.19 -29.69
CA MET A 286 9.75 6.42 -28.25
C MET A 286 8.40 7.09 -27.95
N LEU A 287 7.94 7.99 -28.82
CA LEU A 287 6.65 8.67 -28.67
C LEU A 287 5.48 7.69 -28.85
N GLU A 288 5.58 6.78 -29.81
CA GLU A 288 4.57 5.76 -30.11
C GLU A 288 4.50 4.67 -29.02
N THR A 289 5.56 4.47 -28.25
CA THR A 289 5.52 3.52 -27.12
C THR A 289 4.79 4.10 -25.91
N GLU A 290 3.61 3.55 -25.61
CA GLU A 290 2.86 3.91 -24.42
C GLU A 290 3.37 3.17 -23.18
N PHE A 291 3.58 3.91 -22.09
CA PHE A 291 3.86 3.31 -20.80
C PHE A 291 2.57 2.72 -20.18
N PRO A 292 2.65 1.55 -19.52
CA PRO A 292 1.50 1.03 -18.80
C PRO A 292 1.14 1.98 -17.66
N LYS A 293 -0.16 2.14 -17.45
CA LYS A 293 -0.67 2.90 -16.31
C LYS A 293 -0.40 2.13 -15.03
N ILE A 294 0.00 2.85 -13.98
CA ILE A 294 0.17 2.26 -12.66
C ILE A 294 -1.20 2.13 -11.99
N THR A 295 -1.64 0.89 -11.78
CA THR A 295 -2.98 0.60 -11.27
C THR A 295 -2.95 -0.35 -10.08
N SER A 296 -4.11 -0.47 -9.47
CA SER A 296 -4.40 -1.40 -8.41
C SER A 296 -5.43 -2.40 -8.93
N GLY A 297 -4.96 -3.61 -9.22
CA GLY A 297 -5.75 -4.73 -9.75
C GLY A 297 -6.30 -4.50 -11.17
N GLY A 298 -5.70 -3.61 -11.96
CA GLY A 298 -6.21 -3.23 -13.29
C GLY A 298 -7.48 -2.36 -13.25
N MET A 299 -7.99 -2.03 -12.06
CA MET A 299 -9.28 -1.33 -11.90
C MET A 299 -9.11 0.12 -11.47
N LEU A 300 -8.20 0.39 -10.53
CA LEU A 300 -8.03 1.70 -9.91
C LEU A 300 -6.67 2.28 -10.24
N GLU A 301 -6.63 3.37 -11.01
CA GLU A 301 -5.38 4.12 -11.21
C GLU A 301 -4.92 4.74 -9.89
N LEU A 302 -3.65 4.54 -9.51
CA LEU A 302 -3.08 5.03 -8.26
C LEU A 302 -2.74 6.53 -8.35
N LYS A 303 -3.79 7.36 -8.37
CA LYS A 303 -3.71 8.83 -8.43
C LYS A 303 -3.91 9.47 -7.04
N PRO A 304 -3.38 10.68 -6.79
CA PRO A 304 -3.56 11.36 -5.49
C PRO A 304 -5.02 11.60 -5.13
N VAL A 305 -5.90 11.77 -6.13
CA VAL A 305 -7.36 11.91 -5.94
C VAL A 305 -7.94 10.72 -5.18
N LEU A 306 -7.38 9.52 -5.36
CA LEU A 306 -7.82 8.31 -4.65
C LEU A 306 -7.68 8.45 -3.13
N ILE A 307 -6.67 9.18 -2.64
CA ILE A 307 -6.48 9.46 -1.21
C ILE A 307 -7.71 10.21 -0.68
N PHE A 308 -8.12 11.27 -1.38
CA PHE A 308 -9.30 12.05 -1.02
C PHE A 308 -10.59 11.25 -1.14
N SER A 309 -10.72 10.39 -2.16
CA SER A 309 -11.89 9.50 -2.29
C SER A 309 -11.98 8.51 -1.13
N VAL A 310 -10.85 7.92 -0.73
CA VAL A 310 -10.77 6.98 0.41
C VAL A 310 -11.19 7.66 1.71
N PHE A 311 -10.54 8.76 2.09
CA PHE A 311 -10.86 9.44 3.34
C PHE A 311 -12.22 10.14 3.30
N GLY A 312 -12.60 10.70 2.15
CA GLY A 312 -13.92 11.27 1.92
C GLY A 312 -15.02 10.23 2.11
N SER A 313 -14.86 9.03 1.55
CA SER A 313 -15.82 7.95 1.75
C SER A 313 -15.93 7.53 3.22
N LEU A 314 -14.81 7.42 3.94
CA LEU A 314 -14.82 7.13 5.39
C LEU A 314 -15.58 8.20 6.17
N PHE A 315 -15.36 9.47 5.85
CA PHE A 315 -16.07 10.58 6.48
C PHE A 315 -17.57 10.54 6.17
N THR A 316 -17.95 10.34 4.90
CA THR A 316 -19.35 10.24 4.47
C THR A 316 -20.08 9.08 5.16
N TYR A 317 -19.49 7.87 5.16
CA TYR A 317 -20.09 6.73 5.85
C TYR A 317 -20.13 6.95 7.36
N GLY A 318 -19.11 7.57 7.96
CA GLY A 318 -19.11 7.90 9.37
C GLY A 318 -20.22 8.86 9.77
N LEU A 319 -20.47 9.88 8.95
CA LEU A 319 -21.60 10.79 9.13
C LEU A 319 -22.94 10.10 8.94
N LEU A 320 -23.06 9.23 7.93
CA LEU A 320 -24.29 8.50 7.62
C LEU A 320 -24.68 7.54 8.76
N ILE A 321 -23.71 6.77 9.28
CA ILE A 321 -23.95 5.88 10.43
C ILE A 321 -24.36 6.72 11.65
N ARG A 322 -23.72 7.87 11.88
CA ARG A 322 -24.07 8.76 12.98
C ARG A 322 -25.46 9.41 12.82
N SER A 323 -25.89 9.72 11.60
CA SER A 323 -27.22 10.29 11.37
C SER A 323 -28.31 9.26 11.58
N VAL A 324 -28.11 8.01 11.15
CA VAL A 324 -29.07 6.92 11.33
C VAL A 324 -29.22 6.54 12.81
N ASN A 325 -28.14 6.54 13.59
CA ASN A 325 -28.19 6.21 15.02
C ASN A 325 -28.74 7.33 15.93
N LYS A 326 -29.12 8.49 15.37
CA LYS A 326 -29.76 9.59 16.12
C LYS A 326 -31.29 9.57 16.03
N GLU A 327 -31.86 8.74 15.15
CA GLU A 327 -33.28 8.40 15.10
C GLU A 327 -33.58 7.19 15.97
#